data_AF-A0A7S6VVT1-F1
#
_entry.id   AF-A0A7S6VVT1-F1
#
_cell.length_a   1.000
_cell.length_b   1.000
_cell.length_c   1.000
_cell.angle_alpha   90.00
_cell.angle_beta   90.00
_cell.angle_gamma   90.00
#
_symmetry.space_group_name_H-M   'P 1'
#
loop_
_entity.id
_entity.type
_entity.pdbx_description
1 polymer ?
#
loop_
_entity_poly.entity_id
_entity_poly.type
_entity_poly.pdbx_seq_one_letter_code
_entity_poly.pdbx_strand_id
1 'polypeptide(L)'
;MKNLFTCAVLGTVVVLSGCAEKKPATPEEIWKGYCTSIGNAARSITLDRQNGISKKEALDYANKVTDPTTKGFILQYLEKIYAMPNAELKADHEAVQAKFKQQAYEQCLNTPHDPKKMPDYKPF
;
A
#
# COMPACT_ATOMS: atom_id res chain seq x y z
N MET A 1 -20.09 -71.48 -10.60
CA MET A 1 -19.88 -70.80 -11.89
C MET A 1 -20.65 -69.49 -11.89
N LYS A 2 -20.04 -68.46 -12.48
CA LYS A 2 -20.59 -67.13 -12.83
C LYS A 2 -20.63 -66.05 -11.74
N ASN A 3 -19.46 -65.44 -11.61
CA ASN A 3 -19.17 -64.03 -11.38
C ASN A 3 -20.30 -63.07 -11.83
N LEU A 4 -20.58 -62.04 -11.01
CA LEU A 4 -20.57 -60.67 -11.52
C LEU A 4 -20.34 -59.67 -10.39
N PHE A 5 -19.35 -58.82 -10.63
CA PHE A 5 -18.92 -57.69 -9.81
C PHE A 5 -20.01 -56.62 -9.75
N THR A 6 -20.27 -56.09 -8.55
CA THR A 6 -20.83 -54.74 -8.39
C THR A 6 -19.99 -53.99 -7.38
N CYS A 7 -19.04 -53.21 -7.92
CA CYS A 7 -18.28 -52.21 -7.19
C CYS A 7 -19.25 -51.17 -6.61
N ALA A 8 -19.46 -51.21 -5.30
CA ALA A 8 -20.05 -50.12 -4.55
C ALA A 8 -19.00 -49.01 -4.40
N VAL A 9 -18.94 -48.10 -5.38
CA VAL A 9 -18.31 -46.79 -5.21
C VAL A 9 -19.45 -45.81 -4.99
N LEU A 10 -19.85 -45.64 -3.73
CA LEU A 10 -20.64 -44.50 -3.28
C LEU A 10 -19.79 -43.26 -3.53
N GLY A 11 -20.02 -42.64 -4.69
CA GLY A 11 -19.44 -41.37 -5.08
C GLY A 11 -19.78 -40.32 -4.05
N THR A 12 -18.88 -40.11 -3.11
CA THR A 12 -18.79 -38.87 -2.37
C THR A 12 -18.45 -37.82 -3.41
N VAL A 13 -19.47 -37.07 -3.84
CA VAL A 13 -19.29 -35.78 -4.48
C VAL A 13 -18.61 -34.91 -3.42
N VAL A 14 -17.29 -35.01 -3.35
CA VAL A 14 -16.45 -33.98 -2.77
C VAL A 14 -16.68 -32.81 -3.70
N VAL A 15 -17.60 -31.93 -3.31
CA VAL A 15 -17.67 -30.59 -3.85
C VAL A 15 -16.31 -30.01 -3.56
N LEU A 16 -15.43 -30.07 -4.56
CA LEU A 16 -14.27 -29.22 -4.66
C LEU A 16 -14.84 -27.81 -4.50
N SER A 17 -14.74 -27.25 -3.30
CA SER A 17 -14.73 -25.81 -3.10
C SER A 17 -13.48 -25.28 -3.78
N GLY A 18 -13.47 -25.40 -5.12
CA GLY A 18 -12.52 -24.75 -6.00
C GLY A 18 -12.55 -23.29 -5.63
N CYS A 19 -11.36 -22.75 -5.42
CA CYS A 19 -11.06 -21.36 -5.11
C CYS A 19 -12.22 -20.43 -5.49
N ALA A 20 -13.03 -20.03 -4.51
CA ALA A 20 -13.94 -18.92 -4.71
C ALA A 20 -13.06 -17.73 -5.09
N GLU A 21 -13.05 -17.37 -6.37
CA GLU A 21 -12.30 -16.22 -6.87
C GLU A 21 -12.68 -15.04 -5.98
N LYS A 22 -11.68 -14.42 -5.34
CA LYS A 22 -11.94 -13.24 -4.51
C LYS A 22 -12.67 -12.22 -5.37
N LYS A 23 -13.83 -11.75 -4.89
CA LYS A 23 -14.56 -10.68 -5.56
C LYS A 23 -13.58 -9.54 -5.87
N PRO A 24 -13.55 -9.02 -7.11
CA PRO A 24 -12.71 -7.87 -7.44
C PRO A 24 -13.02 -6.71 -6.48
N ALA A 25 -11.97 -6.05 -6.00
CA ALA A 25 -12.11 -4.90 -5.12
C ALA A 25 -12.85 -3.76 -5.83
N THR A 26 -13.70 -3.05 -5.10
CA THR A 26 -14.35 -1.82 -5.56
C THR A 26 -13.31 -0.72 -5.78
N PRO A 27 -13.61 0.31 -6.61
CA PRO A 27 -12.72 1.46 -6.76
C PRO A 27 -12.35 2.10 -5.43
N GLU A 28 -13.29 2.22 -4.50
CA GLU A 28 -13.08 2.81 -3.18
C GLU A 28 -12.12 1.96 -2.31
N GLU A 29 -12.23 0.62 -2.39
CA GLU A 29 -11.32 -0.30 -1.72
C GLU A 29 -9.91 -0.23 -2.32
N ILE A 30 -9.80 -0.11 -3.65
CA ILE A 30 -8.53 0.10 -4.35
C ILE A 30 -7.90 1.44 -3.92
N TRP A 31 -8.68 2.51 -3.88
CA TRP A 31 -8.22 3.83 -3.45
C TRP A 31 -7.72 3.81 -2.00
N LYS A 32 -8.49 3.19 -1.10
CA LYS A 32 -8.07 3.03 0.30
C LYS A 32 -6.77 2.21 0.43
N GLY A 33 -6.63 1.15 -0.36
CA GLY A 33 -5.40 0.36 -0.45
C GLY A 33 -4.20 1.19 -0.91
N TYR A 34 -4.39 1.97 -1.98
CA TYR A 34 -3.40 2.92 -2.47
C TYR A 34 -3.00 3.95 -1.39
N CYS A 35 -3.96 4.58 -0.72
CA CYS A 35 -3.69 5.55 0.33
C CYS A 35 -2.97 4.94 1.54
N THR A 36 -3.21 3.67 1.85
CA THR A 36 -2.43 2.95 2.87
C THR A 36 -0.95 2.94 2.52
N SER A 37 -0.64 2.78 1.23
CA SER A 37 0.74 2.80 0.74
C SER A 37 1.35 4.19 0.64
N ILE A 38 0.56 5.22 0.35
CA ILE A 38 1.01 6.60 0.53
C ILE A 38 1.35 6.89 2.00
N GLY A 39 0.54 6.39 2.95
CA GLY A 39 0.86 6.40 4.37
C GLY A 39 2.20 5.70 4.69
N ASN A 40 2.38 4.49 4.18
CA ASN A 40 3.62 3.74 4.39
C ASN A 40 4.84 4.42 3.74
N ALA A 41 4.68 5.07 2.58
CA ALA A 41 5.74 5.83 1.94
C ALA A 41 6.18 7.02 2.82
N ALA A 42 5.24 7.78 3.39
CA ALA A 42 5.56 8.88 4.31
C ALA A 42 6.27 8.37 5.58
N ARG A 43 5.87 7.20 6.09
CA ARG A 43 6.58 6.53 7.20
C ARG A 43 8.03 6.24 6.82
N SER A 44 8.26 5.63 5.66
CA SER A 44 9.60 5.26 5.20
C SER A 44 10.47 6.48 4.96
N ILE A 45 9.93 7.55 4.35
CA ILE A 45 10.66 8.83 4.18
C ILE A 45 11.07 9.41 5.54
N THR A 46 10.19 9.33 6.55
CA THR A 46 10.48 9.79 7.90
C THR A 46 11.62 8.97 8.52
N LEU A 47 11.57 7.65 8.38
CA LEU A 47 12.61 6.73 8.85
C LEU A 47 13.95 7.01 8.17
N ASP A 48 13.97 7.16 6.84
CA ASP A 48 15.16 7.49 6.06
C ASP A 48 15.81 8.79 6.54
N ARG A 49 14.99 9.82 6.77
CA ARG A 49 15.48 11.09 7.31
C ARG A 49 16.05 10.93 8.72
N GLN A 50 15.37 10.18 9.59
CA GLN A 50 15.87 9.88 10.94
C GLN A 50 17.23 9.17 10.91
N ASN A 51 17.44 8.32 9.89
CA ASN A 51 18.67 7.58 9.64
C ASN A 51 19.74 8.39 8.88
N GLY A 52 19.47 9.67 8.59
CA GLY A 52 20.47 10.59 8.03
C GLY A 52 20.52 10.64 6.50
N ILE A 53 19.56 10.04 5.79
CA ILE A 53 19.44 10.24 4.34
C ILE A 53 19.24 11.72 4.04
N SER A 54 19.98 12.21 3.04
CA SER A 54 19.91 13.61 2.62
C SER A 54 18.68 13.88 1.76
N LYS A 55 18.25 15.15 1.72
CA LYS A 55 17.11 15.56 0.89
C LYS A 55 17.37 15.26 -0.59
N LYS A 56 18.62 15.45 -1.03
CA LYS A 56 19.06 15.18 -2.40
C LYS A 56 18.85 13.70 -2.76
N GLU A 57 19.36 12.78 -1.94
CA GLU A 57 19.20 11.34 -2.18
C GLU A 57 17.73 10.95 -2.22
N ALA A 58 16.92 11.44 -1.28
CA ALA A 58 15.49 11.14 -1.24
C ALA A 58 14.74 11.70 -2.48
N LEU A 59 15.12 12.90 -2.96
CA LEU A 59 14.60 13.47 -4.21
C LEU A 59 15.03 12.65 -5.44
N ASP A 60 16.26 12.15 -5.48
CA ASP A 60 16.76 11.31 -6.58
C ASP A 60 15.95 10.00 -6.68
N TYR A 61 15.53 9.41 -5.56
CA TYR A 61 14.60 8.28 -5.54
C TYR A 61 13.18 8.68 -5.95
N ALA A 62 12.62 9.75 -5.39
CA ALA A 62 11.28 10.21 -5.72
C ALA A 62 11.12 10.56 -7.20
N ASN A 63 12.19 11.04 -7.85
CA ASN A 63 12.17 11.38 -9.27
C ASN A 63 12.03 10.17 -10.21
N LYS A 64 12.29 8.95 -9.72
CA LYS A 64 12.10 7.71 -10.47
C LYS A 64 10.62 7.26 -10.51
N VAL A 65 9.77 7.84 -9.66
CA VAL A 65 8.33 7.56 -9.66
C VAL A 65 7.70 8.22 -10.88
N THR A 66 7.03 7.42 -11.71
CA THR A 66 6.47 7.87 -12.99
C THR A 66 5.01 8.30 -12.88
N ASP A 67 4.23 7.64 -12.02
CA ASP A 67 2.84 8.03 -11.77
C ASP A 67 2.78 9.43 -11.13
N PRO A 68 2.14 10.42 -11.77
CA PRO A 68 2.18 11.81 -11.33
C PRO A 68 1.47 12.03 -9.99
N THR A 69 0.40 11.27 -9.71
CA THR A 69 -0.33 11.35 -8.44
C THR A 69 0.56 10.89 -7.29
N THR A 70 1.18 9.72 -7.44
CA THR A 70 2.09 9.13 -6.45
C THR A 70 3.33 9.98 -6.25
N LYS A 71 3.94 10.47 -7.35
CA LYS A 71 5.07 11.38 -7.29
C LYS A 71 4.69 12.67 -6.54
N GLY A 72 3.50 13.22 -6.79
CA GLY A 72 2.99 14.41 -6.10
C GLY A 72 2.92 14.22 -4.59
N PHE A 73 2.32 13.12 -4.11
CA PHE A 73 2.26 12.82 -2.68
C PHE A 73 3.65 12.64 -2.06
N ILE A 74 4.54 11.90 -2.72
CA ILE A 74 5.90 11.65 -2.24
C ILE A 74 6.67 12.96 -2.11
N LEU A 75 6.67 13.81 -3.14
CA LEU A 75 7.36 15.10 -3.12
C LEU A 75 6.81 16.02 -2.03
N GLN A 76 5.49 16.06 -1.84
CA GLN A 76 4.89 16.87 -0.78
C GLN A 76 5.31 16.41 0.61
N TYR A 77 5.34 15.11 0.88
CA TYR A 77 5.76 14.59 2.18
C TYR A 77 7.28 14.68 2.38
N LEU A 78 8.08 14.57 1.32
CA LEU A 78 9.50 14.91 1.37
C LEU A 78 9.71 16.36 1.84
N GLU A 79 9.02 17.32 1.24
CA GLU A 79 9.15 18.72 1.66
C GLU A 79 8.75 18.92 3.14
N LYS A 80 7.60 18.37 3.56
CA LYS A 80 7.12 18.47 4.94
C LYS A 80 8.10 17.86 5.95
N ILE A 81 8.59 16.65 5.69
CA ILE A 81 9.45 15.90 6.60
C ILE A 81 10.85 16.55 6.68
N TYR A 82 11.41 16.97 5.55
CA TYR A 82 12.74 17.58 5.53
C TYR A 82 12.77 19.03 6.02
N ALA A 83 11.61 19.70 6.15
CA ALA A 83 11.49 20.98 6.84
C ALA A 83 11.49 20.86 8.38
N MET A 84 11.28 19.66 8.93
CA MET A 84 11.25 19.44 10.38
C MET A 84 12.66 19.52 10.98
N PRO A 85 12.85 20.21 12.13
CA PRO A 85 14.12 20.21 12.83
C PRO A 85 14.54 18.78 13.25
N ASN A 86 15.83 18.47 13.10
CA ASN A 86 16.35 17.13 13.44
C ASN A 86 16.08 16.74 14.91
N ALA A 87 16.05 17.70 15.83
CA ALA A 87 15.75 17.44 17.24
C ALA A 87 14.32 16.94 17.43
N GLU A 88 13.33 17.57 16.77
CA GLU A 88 11.93 17.14 16.80
C GLU A 88 11.73 15.80 16.12
N LEU A 89 12.41 15.59 14.99
CA LEU A 89 12.31 14.35 14.22
C LEU A 89 12.84 13.12 15.00
N LYS A 90 13.80 13.33 15.91
CA LYS A 90 14.44 12.28 16.72
C LYS A 90 13.92 12.20 18.16
N ALA A 91 13.00 13.07 18.57
CA ALA A 91 12.49 13.10 19.94
C ALA A 91 11.74 11.81 20.31
N ASP A 92 10.85 11.35 19.41
CA ASP A 92 10.18 10.07 19.49
C ASP A 92 10.08 9.48 18.08
N HIS A 93 10.98 8.55 17.77
CA HIS A 93 11.15 8.07 16.41
C HIS A 93 9.87 7.45 15.85
N GLU A 94 9.21 6.60 16.65
CA GLU A 94 8.03 5.85 16.23
C GLU A 94 6.79 6.73 16.19
N ALA A 95 6.61 7.63 17.16
CA ALA A 95 5.47 8.53 17.16
C ALA A 95 5.52 9.50 15.97
N VAL A 96 6.69 10.02 15.61
CA VAL A 96 6.84 10.91 14.45
C VAL A 96 6.57 10.15 13.14
N GLN A 97 7.07 8.92 13.01
CA GLN A 97 6.76 8.03 11.88
C GLN A 97 5.25 7.76 11.77
N ALA A 98 4.58 7.42 12.87
CA ALA A 98 3.15 7.14 12.92
C ALA A 98 2.33 8.38 12.56
N LYS A 99 2.73 9.56 13.05
CA LYS A 99 2.11 10.85 12.73
C LYS A 99 2.12 11.10 11.22
N PHE A 100 3.28 11.05 10.58
CA PHE A 100 3.37 11.30 9.13
C PHE A 100 2.67 10.23 8.30
N LYS A 101 2.71 8.96 8.74
CA LYS A 101 1.92 7.88 8.11
C LYS A 101 0.43 8.20 8.10
N GLN A 102 -0.12 8.57 9.25
CA GLN A 102 -1.55 8.84 9.39
C GLN A 102 -1.94 10.08 8.58
N GLN A 103 -1.17 11.16 8.68
CA GLN A 103 -1.41 12.39 7.91
C GLN A 103 -1.41 12.13 6.40
N ALA A 104 -0.46 11.34 5.89
CA ALA A 104 -0.38 11.01 4.48
C ALA A 104 -1.54 10.13 4.00
N TYR A 105 -1.91 9.13 4.80
CA TYR A 105 -3.07 8.31 4.55
C TYR A 105 -4.36 9.14 4.48
N GLU A 106 -4.62 9.98 5.47
CA GLU A 106 -5.84 10.80 5.55
C GLU A 106 -5.88 11.84 4.43
N GLN A 107 -4.75 12.49 4.14
CA GLN A 107 -4.67 13.44 3.05
C GLN A 107 -4.98 12.76 1.71
N CYS A 108 -4.41 11.58 1.46
CA CYS A 108 -4.70 10.81 0.27
C CYS A 108 -6.18 10.42 0.22
N LEU A 109 -6.74 9.88 1.31
CA LEU A 109 -8.12 9.42 1.33
C LEU A 109 -9.12 10.53 1.00
N ASN A 110 -8.84 11.76 1.45
CA ASN A 110 -9.66 12.95 1.22
C ASN A 110 -9.34 13.67 -0.10
N THR A 111 -8.34 13.22 -0.86
CA THR A 111 -8.01 13.82 -2.16
C THR A 111 -9.01 13.32 -3.22
N PRO A 112 -9.63 14.22 -4.00
CA PRO A 112 -10.46 13.81 -5.13
C PRO A 112 -9.69 12.92 -6.10
N HIS A 113 -10.30 11.82 -6.53
CA HIS A 113 -9.71 10.87 -7.47
C HIS A 113 -10.72 10.47 -8.54
N ASP A 114 -10.23 10.05 -9.70
CA ASP A 114 -11.04 9.50 -10.78
C ASP A 114 -11.04 7.97 -10.66
N PRO A 115 -12.19 7.32 -10.33
CA PRO A 115 -12.29 5.86 -10.22
C PRO A 115 -11.87 5.10 -11.48
N LYS A 116 -11.83 5.76 -12.65
CA LYS A 116 -11.41 5.19 -13.93
C LYS A 116 -9.93 5.40 -14.24
N LYS A 117 -9.23 6.22 -13.46
CA LYS A 117 -7.81 6.55 -13.62
C LYS A 117 -7.08 6.40 -12.31
N MET A 118 -7.19 5.20 -11.73
CA MET A 118 -6.46 4.88 -10.51
C MET A 118 -4.95 4.86 -10.78
N PRO A 119 -4.14 5.31 -9.81
CA PRO A 119 -2.68 5.16 -9.88
C PRO A 119 -2.28 3.71 -10.12
N ASP A 120 -1.25 3.50 -10.92
CA ASP A 120 -0.65 2.18 -11.13
C ASP A 120 0.05 1.73 -9.85
N TYR A 121 -0.72 1.07 -8.99
CA TYR A 121 -0.32 0.69 -7.65
C TYR A 121 -0.43 -0.81 -7.48
N LYS A 122 0.72 -1.44 -7.21
CA LYS A 122 0.77 -2.84 -6.80
C LYS A 122 0.60 -2.94 -5.28
N PRO A 123 -0.42 -3.66 -4.77
CA PRO A 123 -0.53 -3.98 -3.36
C PRO A 123 0.79 -4.62 -2.87
N PHE A 124 1.37 -4.07 -1.81
CA PHE A 124 2.56 -4.64 -1.15
C PHE A 124 2.14 -5.74 -0.18
#